data_AF-A0A9D4DZF4-F1
#
_entry.id   AF-A0A9D4DZF4-F1
#
_cell.length_a   1.000
_cell.length_b   1.000
_cell.length_c   1.000
_cell.angle_alpha   90.00
_cell.angle_beta   90.00
_cell.angle_gamma   90.00
#
_symmetry.space_group_name_H-M   'P 1'
#
loop_
_entity.id
_entity.type
_entity.pdbx_description
1 polymer ?
#
loop_
_entity_poly.entity_id
_entity_poly.type
_entity_poly.pdbx_seq_one_letter_code
_entity_poly.pdbx_strand_id
1 'polypeptide(L)'
;MASLINLRVNIILCCRYCWLGFKYHYLSIYLSIYLSIYLSIYLSIYLSIYLSIYLSIYLSIYLSIYLSIYLSIYLSIYLSIYLSIYLSIYLSIYLSIYLSIYLSIYLSIYLSIYLSIYLSIYLSIYLSIYISIYLSIYLSIYLSIYLSIYLSIYPSNPSNPSIFLSSYLSIYLSETIGLCIMVRGSC
;
A
#
# COMPACT_ATOMS: atom_id res chain seq x y z
N MET A 1 -121.59 31.22 -11.45
CA MET A 1 -121.05 29.89 -11.08
C MET A 1 -119.73 29.54 -11.77
N ALA A 2 -119.60 29.70 -13.09
CA ALA A 2 -118.39 29.28 -13.83
C ALA A 2 -117.08 29.96 -13.38
N SER A 3 -117.11 31.23 -12.97
CA SER A 3 -115.93 31.97 -12.51
C SER A 3 -115.35 31.46 -11.18
N LEU A 4 -116.20 31.08 -10.23
CA LEU A 4 -115.78 30.54 -8.92
C LEU A 4 -115.22 29.11 -9.02
N ILE A 5 -115.76 28.30 -9.93
CA ILE A 5 -115.27 26.94 -10.20
C ILE A 5 -113.90 27.00 -10.88
N ASN A 6 -113.72 27.87 -11.89
CA ASN A 6 -112.41 28.09 -12.52
C ASN A 6 -111.37 28.63 -11.54
N LEU A 7 -111.76 29.52 -10.61
CA LEU A 7 -110.83 30.00 -9.57
C LEU A 7 -110.39 28.87 -8.62
N ARG A 8 -111.31 28.03 -8.15
CA ARG A 8 -110.96 26.90 -7.27
C ARG A 8 -110.08 25.86 -7.97
N VAL A 9 -110.38 25.53 -9.23
CA VAL A 9 -109.57 24.58 -10.02
C VAL A 9 -108.17 25.13 -10.25
N ASN A 10 -108.03 26.41 -10.61
CA ASN A 10 -106.72 27.05 -10.79
C ASN A 10 -105.90 27.10 -9.49
N ILE A 11 -106.52 27.36 -8.34
CA ILE A 11 -105.83 27.37 -7.04
C ILE A 11 -105.34 25.96 -6.67
N ILE A 12 -106.15 24.92 -6.90
CA ILE A 12 -105.76 23.53 -6.62
C ILE A 12 -104.62 23.07 -7.52
N LEU A 13 -104.69 23.36 -8.82
CA LEU A 13 -103.60 23.08 -9.76
C LEU A 13 -102.33 23.84 -9.36
N CYS A 14 -102.43 25.13 -9.03
CA CYS A 14 -101.29 25.93 -8.58
C CYS A 14 -100.64 25.37 -7.30
N CYS A 15 -101.43 25.01 -6.28
CA CYS A 15 -100.93 24.35 -5.07
C CYS A 15 -100.26 23.01 -5.36
N ARG A 16 -100.82 22.21 -6.29
CA ARG A 16 -100.27 20.90 -6.64
C ARG A 16 -98.95 21.00 -7.42
N TYR A 17 -98.85 21.96 -8.35
CA TYR A 17 -97.60 22.28 -9.03
C TYR A 17 -96.55 22.86 -8.07
N CYS A 18 -96.96 23.71 -7.14
CA CYS A 18 -96.05 24.27 -6.14
C CYS A 18 -95.52 23.17 -5.19
N TRP A 19 -96.38 22.25 -4.73
CA TRP A 19 -95.95 21.14 -3.86
C TRP A 19 -95.08 20.12 -4.57
N LEU A 20 -95.40 19.78 -5.83
CA LEU A 20 -94.53 18.95 -6.67
C LEU A 20 -93.19 19.65 -6.91
N GLY A 21 -93.19 20.94 -7.23
CA GLY A 21 -91.99 21.76 -7.40
C GLY A 21 -91.08 21.72 -6.16
N PHE A 22 -91.65 21.93 -4.96
CA PHE A 22 -90.92 21.81 -3.70
C PHE A 22 -90.34 20.41 -3.47
N LYS A 23 -91.10 19.35 -3.77
CA LYS A 23 -90.63 17.97 -3.59
C LYS A 23 -89.50 17.60 -4.54
N TYR A 24 -89.58 18.00 -5.82
CA TYR A 24 -88.50 17.79 -6.79
C TYR A 24 -87.26 18.62 -6.43
N HIS A 25 -87.42 19.87 -6.00
CA HIS A 25 -86.31 20.68 -5.55
C HIS A 25 -85.61 20.05 -4.35
N TYR A 26 -86.36 19.63 -3.33
CA TYR A 26 -85.77 19.02 -2.13
C TYR A 26 -85.05 17.70 -2.46
N LEU A 27 -85.64 16.85 -3.29
CA LEU A 27 -85.01 15.59 -3.72
C LEU A 27 -83.74 15.83 -4.54
N SER A 28 -83.76 16.82 -5.45
CA SER A 28 -82.59 17.18 -6.26
C SER A 28 -81.45 17.74 -5.41
N ILE A 29 -81.76 18.56 -4.41
CA ILE A 29 -80.78 19.13 -3.48
C ILE A 29 -80.21 18.01 -2.60
N TYR A 30 -81.06 17.14 -2.05
CA TYR A 30 -80.59 16.02 -1.23
C TYR A 30 -79.69 15.07 -2.01
N LEU A 31 -80.10 14.69 -3.23
CA LEU A 31 -79.33 13.76 -4.05
C LEU A 31 -78.02 14.39 -4.53
N SER A 32 -78.03 15.65 -4.94
CA SER A 32 -76.82 16.36 -5.37
C SER A 32 -75.82 16.51 -4.23
N ILE A 33 -76.27 16.90 -3.03
CA ILE A 33 -75.42 17.02 -1.84
C ILE A 33 -74.88 15.65 -1.42
N TYR A 34 -75.73 14.63 -1.35
CA TYR A 34 -75.31 13.28 -0.97
C TYR A 34 -74.27 12.73 -1.95
N LEU A 35 -74.53 12.83 -3.25
CA LEU A 35 -73.62 12.34 -4.28
C LEU A 35 -72.32 13.15 -4.30
N SER A 36 -72.39 14.48 -4.19
CA SER A 36 -71.19 15.32 -4.18
C SER A 36 -70.32 15.04 -2.97
N ILE A 37 -70.92 14.90 -1.79
CA ILE A 37 -70.19 14.62 -0.54
C ILE A 37 -69.62 13.21 -0.58
N TYR A 38 -70.44 12.21 -0.92
CA TYR A 38 -69.98 10.82 -0.96
C TYR A 38 -68.86 10.64 -1.99
N LEU A 39 -69.05 11.14 -3.20
CA LEU A 39 -68.06 10.99 -4.27
C LEU A 39 -66.79 11.79 -3.95
N SER A 40 -66.90 13.03 -3.48
CA SER A 40 -65.72 13.84 -3.16
C SER A 40 -64.93 13.24 -2.01
N ILE A 41 -65.59 12.83 -0.92
CA ILE A 41 -64.93 12.26 0.24
C ILE A 41 -64.35 10.89 -0.09
N TYR A 42 -65.15 9.99 -0.67
CA TYR A 42 -64.68 8.64 -0.98
C TYR A 42 -63.52 8.67 -1.98
N LEU A 43 -63.66 9.43 -3.07
CA LEU A 43 -62.62 9.51 -4.10
C LEU A 43 -61.37 10.22 -3.56
N SER A 44 -61.51 11.33 -2.84
CA SER A 44 -60.34 12.04 -2.30
C SER A 44 -59.60 11.20 -1.26
N ILE A 45 -60.31 10.55 -0.33
CA ILE A 45 -59.69 9.74 0.71
C ILE A 45 -59.08 8.48 0.11
N TYR A 46 -59.84 7.73 -0.70
CA TYR A 46 -59.34 6.51 -1.30
C TYR A 46 -58.14 6.78 -2.20
N LEU A 47 -58.22 7.77 -3.08
CA LEU A 47 -57.14 8.09 -4.00
C LEU A 47 -55.92 8.65 -3.25
N SER A 48 -56.12 9.56 -2.29
CA SER A 48 -54.99 10.12 -1.54
C SER A 48 -54.29 9.07 -0.69
N ILE A 49 -55.03 8.22 0.03
CA ILE A 49 -54.46 7.19 0.88
C ILE A 49 -53.81 6.10 0.03
N TYR A 50 -54.52 5.58 -0.98
CA TYR A 50 -53.96 4.52 -1.82
C TYR A 50 -52.72 5.00 -2.56
N LEU A 51 -52.77 6.18 -3.19
CA LEU A 51 -51.64 6.72 -3.94
C LEU A 51 -50.48 7.07 -3.00
N SER A 52 -50.74 7.70 -1.85
CA SER A 52 -49.67 8.04 -0.90
C SER A 52 -49.00 6.79 -0.33
N ILE A 53 -49.77 5.79 0.09
CA ILE A 53 -49.22 4.55 0.66
C ILE A 53 -48.49 3.76 -0.42
N TYR A 54 -49.12 3.54 -1.58
CA TYR A 54 -48.50 2.76 -2.64
C TYR A 54 -47.22 3.43 -3.15
N LEU A 55 -47.27 4.74 -3.45
CA LEU A 55 -46.12 5.46 -3.97
C LEU A 55 -45.02 5.60 -2.91
N SER A 56 -45.36 5.91 -1.66
CA SER A 56 -44.34 6.04 -0.61
C SER A 56 -43.68 4.70 -0.30
N ILE A 57 -44.45 3.63 -0.13
CA ILE A 57 -43.90 2.31 0.22
C ILE A 57 -43.14 1.74 -0.96
N TYR A 58 -43.74 1.71 -2.15
CA TYR A 58 -43.09 1.13 -3.31
C TYR A 58 -41.82 1.90 -3.69
N LEU A 59 -41.88 3.23 -3.75
CA LEU A 59 -40.73 4.04 -4.11
C LEU A 59 -39.65 3.99 -3.03
N SER A 60 -40.01 4.08 -1.73
CA SER A 60 -39.01 4.03 -0.66
C SER A 60 -38.34 2.67 -0.59
N ILE A 61 -39.08 1.57 -0.68
CA ILE A 61 -38.52 0.21 -0.62
C ILE A 61 -37.70 -0.05 -1.86
N TYR A 62 -38.24 0.21 -3.05
CA TYR A 62 -37.51 -0.04 -4.30
C TYR A 62 -36.24 0.80 -4.37
N LEU A 63 -36.33 2.10 -4.09
CA LEU A 63 -35.17 2.99 -4.16
C LEU A 63 -34.14 2.65 -3.07
N SER A 64 -34.57 2.40 -1.83
CA SER A 64 -33.63 2.08 -0.75
C SER A 64 -32.92 0.74 -0.99
N ILE A 65 -33.65 -0.30 -1.40
CA ILE A 65 -33.07 -1.61 -1.67
C ILE A 65 -32.18 -1.55 -2.90
N TYR A 66 -32.67 -0.99 -4.02
CA TYR A 66 -31.89 -0.92 -5.24
C TYR A 66 -30.63 -0.07 -5.05
N LEU A 67 -30.75 1.11 -4.45
CA LEU A 67 -29.61 2.00 -4.23
C LEU A 67 -28.63 1.40 -3.21
N SER A 68 -29.11 0.82 -2.12
CA SER A 68 -28.22 0.21 -1.12
C SER A 68 -27.48 -1.00 -1.68
N ILE A 69 -28.16 -1.91 -2.38
CA ILE A 69 -27.54 -3.09 -2.97
C ILE A 69 -26.59 -2.68 -4.08
N TYR A 70 -27.03 -1.85 -5.02
CA TYR A 70 -26.20 -1.42 -6.14
C TYR A 70 -24.96 -0.66 -5.64
N LEU A 71 -25.15 0.33 -4.77
CA LEU A 71 -24.04 1.13 -4.26
C LEU A 71 -23.10 0.29 -3.39
N SER A 72 -23.62 -0.54 -2.48
CA SER A 72 -22.76 -1.37 -1.63
C SER A 72 -21.96 -2.39 -2.43
N ILE A 73 -22.59 -3.11 -3.35
CA ILE A 73 -21.92 -4.13 -4.16
C ILE A 73 -20.94 -3.47 -5.12
N TYR A 74 -21.38 -2.46 -5.88
CA TYR A 74 -20.52 -1.81 -6.86
C TYR A 74 -19.33 -1.12 -6.19
N LEU A 75 -19.57 -0.36 -5.11
CA LEU A 75 -18.51 0.34 -4.41
C LEU A 75 -17.57 -0.64 -3.71
N SER A 76 -18.08 -1.69 -3.04
CA SER A 76 -17.22 -2.66 -2.36
C SER A 76 -16.36 -3.45 -3.34
N ILE A 77 -16.93 -3.93 -4.45
CA ILE A 77 -16.20 -4.67 -5.48
C ILE A 77 -15.18 -3.76 -6.15
N TYR A 78 -15.60 -2.58 -6.61
CA TYR A 78 -14.70 -1.65 -7.29
C TYR A 78 -13.56 -1.21 -6.36
N LEU A 79 -13.87 -0.82 -5.12
CA LEU A 79 -12.86 -0.36 -4.17
C LEU A 79 -11.94 -1.51 -3.76
N SER A 80 -12.47 -2.71 -3.46
CA SER A 80 -11.63 -3.85 -3.08
C SER A 80 -10.71 -4.30 -4.20
N ILE A 81 -11.21 -4.42 -5.42
CA ILE A 81 -10.41 -4.83 -6.58
C ILE A 81 -9.39 -3.75 -6.92
N TYR A 82 -9.83 -2.49 -7.05
CA TYR A 82 -8.92 -1.41 -7.41
C TYR A 82 -7.84 -1.22 -6.35
N LEU A 83 -8.21 -1.17 -5.06
CA LEU A 83 -7.26 -0.98 -3.97
C LEU A 83 -6.33 -2.18 -3.82
N SER A 84 -6.85 -3.42 -3.92
CA SER A 84 -5.99 -4.61 -3.81
C SER A 84 -5.00 -4.71 -4.97
N ILE A 85 -5.44 -4.49 -6.20
CA ILE A 85 -4.56 -4.54 -7.38
C ILE A 85 -3.55 -3.40 -7.32
N TYR A 86 -4.00 -2.16 -7.11
CA TYR A 86 -3.12 -1.00 -7.08
C TYR A 86 -2.10 -1.13 -5.95
N LEU A 87 -2.55 -1.45 -4.73
CA LEU A 87 -1.67 -1.56 -3.58
C LEU A 87 -0.71 -2.75 -3.72
N SER A 88 -1.19 -3.92 -4.15
CA SER A 88 -0.33 -5.09 -4.31
C SER A 88 0.74 -4.88 -5.39
N ILE A 89 0.35 -4.36 -6.56
CA ILE A 89 1.28 -4.12 -7.66
C ILE A 89 2.25 -3.00 -7.30
N TYR A 90 1.73 -1.86 -6.85
CA TYR A 90 2.58 -0.72 -6.51
C TYR A 90 3.54 -1.06 -5.38
N LEU A 91 3.06 -1.65 -4.29
CA LEU A 91 3.89 -2.01 -3.15
C LEU A 91 4.89 -3.12 -3.50
N SER A 92 4.49 -4.16 -4.24
CA SER A 92 5.41 -5.24 -4.63
C SER A 92 6.51 -4.74 -5.57
N ILE A 93 6.16 -3.95 -6.58
CA ILE A 93 7.13 -3.41 -7.53
C ILE A 93 8.05 -2.41 -6.83
N TYR A 94 7.48 -1.45 -6.10
CA TYR A 94 8.27 -0.44 -5.41
C TYR A 94 9.21 -1.06 -4.38
N LEU A 95 8.70 -1.96 -3.53
CA LEU A 95 9.49 -2.59 -2.49
C LEU A 95 10.55 -3.53 -3.09
N SER A 96 10.21 -4.34 -4.10
CA SER A 96 11.17 -5.25 -4.72
C SER A 96 12.29 -4.50 -5.42
N ILE A 97 11.97 -3.46 -6.21
CA ILE A 97 12.96 -2.66 -6.92
C ILE A 97 13.80 -1.86 -5.92
N TYR A 98 13.17 -1.16 -4.97
CA TYR A 98 13.90 -0.35 -4.00
C TYR A 98 14.80 -1.21 -3.13
N LEU A 99 14.29 -2.32 -2.59
CA LEU A 99 15.07 -3.21 -1.74
C LEU A 99 16.19 -3.90 -2.53
N SER A 100 15.92 -4.38 -3.74
CA SER A 100 16.97 -5.04 -4.56
C SER A 100 18.08 -4.07 -4.95
N ILE A 101 17.73 -2.86 -5.38
CA ILE A 101 18.72 -1.83 -5.76
C ILE A 101 19.49 -1.38 -4.51
N TYR A 102 18.79 -1.01 -3.43
CA TYR A 102 19.43 -0.52 -2.23
C TYR A 102 20.34 -1.59 -1.61
N LEU A 103 19.84 -2.82 -1.46
CA LEU A 103 20.62 -3.91 -0.86
C LEU A 103 21.79 -4.30 -1.76
N SER A 104 21.60 -4.43 -3.07
CA SER A 104 22.70 -4.80 -3.99
C SER A 104 23.78 -3.73 -4.03
N ILE A 105 23.41 -2.46 -4.17
CA ILE A 105 24.37 -1.35 -4.24
C ILE A 105 25.05 -1.17 -2.88
N TYR A 106 24.27 -1.06 -1.80
CA TYR A 106 24.85 -0.84 -0.47
C TYR A 106 25.75 -2.00 -0.06
N LEU A 107 25.29 -3.25 -0.21
CA LEU A 107 26.08 -4.41 0.17
C LEU A 107 27.31 -4.56 -0.72
N SER A 108 27.20 -4.38 -2.04
CA SER A 108 28.36 -4.50 -2.93
C SER A 108 29.39 -3.41 -2.67
N ILE A 109 28.98 -2.16 -2.52
CA ILE A 109 29.88 -1.05 -2.24
C ILE A 109 30.49 -1.20 -0.85
N TYR A 110 29.67 -1.44 0.18
CA TYR A 110 30.18 -1.57 1.55
C TYR A 110 31.12 -2.76 1.67
N LEU A 111 30.73 -3.93 1.15
CA LEU A 111 31.57 -5.13 1.23
C LEU A 111 32.85 -4.97 0.41
N SER A 112 32.78 -4.44 -0.83
CA SER A 112 33.97 -4.26 -1.67
C SER A 112 34.94 -3.25 -1.06
N ILE A 113 34.45 -2.10 -0.59
CA ILE A 113 35.29 -1.05 0.00
C ILE A 113 35.82 -1.51 1.35
N TYR A 114 34.97 -2.01 2.24
CA TYR A 114 35.39 -2.43 3.58
C TYR A 114 36.37 -3.59 3.49
N LEU A 115 36.07 -4.62 2.70
CA LEU A 115 36.95 -5.78 2.56
C LEU A 115 38.26 -5.40 1.87
N SER A 116 38.23 -4.61 0.79
CA SER A 116 39.47 -4.20 0.11
C SER A 116 40.35 -3.33 1.00
N ILE A 117 39.79 -2.34 1.70
CA ILE A 117 40.54 -1.46 2.58
C ILE A 117 41.04 -2.23 3.80
N TYR A 118 40.17 -2.97 4.49
CA TYR A 118 40.55 -3.71 5.68
C TYR A 118 41.62 -4.76 5.36
N LEU A 119 41.40 -5.57 4.31
CA LEU A 119 42.34 -6.62 3.94
C LEU A 119 43.66 -6.00 3.46
N SER A 120 43.63 -4.99 2.59
CA SER A 120 44.87 -4.38 2.08
C SER A 120 45.67 -3.69 3.19
N ILE A 121 45.02 -2.93 4.06
CA ILE A 121 45.70 -2.19 5.14
C ILE A 121 46.16 -3.16 6.21
N TYR A 122 45.29 -4.04 6.71
CA TYR A 122 45.65 -4.98 7.77
C TYR A 122 46.76 -5.92 7.31
N LEU A 123 46.62 -6.51 6.12
CA LEU A 123 47.62 -7.43 5.60
C LEU A 123 48.93 -6.70 5.31
N SER A 124 48.90 -5.52 4.68
CA SER A 124 50.15 -4.77 4.39
C SER A 124 50.87 -4.33 5.66
N ILE A 125 50.15 -3.83 6.67
CA ILE A 125 50.73 -3.38 7.93
C ILE A 125 51.22 -4.57 8.74
N TYR A 126 50.39 -5.60 8.93
CA TYR A 126 50.77 -6.78 9.70
C TYR A 126 51.98 -7.48 9.06
N LEU A 127 51.93 -7.72 7.75
CA LEU A 127 53.00 -8.41 7.05
C LEU A 127 54.29 -7.58 7.03
N SER A 128 54.20 -6.26 6.79
CA SER A 128 55.40 -5.39 6.80
C SER A 128 56.02 -5.28 8.19
N ILE A 129 55.22 -5.10 9.24
CA ILE A 129 55.71 -5.02 10.61
C ILE A 129 56.27 -6.38 11.05
N TYR A 130 55.53 -7.47 10.84
CA TYR A 130 55.97 -8.80 11.24
C TYR A 130 57.27 -9.20 10.52
N ILE A 131 57.33 -9.04 9.20
CA ILE A 131 58.54 -9.35 8.43
C ILE A 131 59.68 -8.43 8.86
N SER A 132 59.46 -7.11 8.99
CA SER A 132 60.55 -6.20 9.35
C SER A 132 61.12 -6.49 10.74
N ILE A 133 60.27 -6.76 11.74
CA ILE A 133 60.68 -7.07 13.10
C ILE A 133 61.32 -8.46 13.17
N TYR A 134 60.67 -9.49 12.61
CA TYR A 134 61.19 -10.84 12.63
C TYR A 134 62.52 -10.92 11.89
N LEU A 135 62.60 -10.36 10.68
CA LEU A 135 63.83 -10.35 9.89
C LEU A 135 64.92 -9.55 10.58
N SER A 136 64.66 -8.33 11.06
CA SER A 136 65.69 -7.51 11.70
C SER A 136 66.21 -8.13 12.99
N ILE A 137 65.33 -8.61 13.86
CA ILE A 137 65.72 -9.21 15.15
C ILE A 137 66.39 -10.55 14.93
N TYR A 138 65.78 -11.45 14.16
CA TYR A 138 66.33 -12.79 13.94
C TYR A 138 67.66 -12.71 13.20
N LEU A 139 67.73 -11.94 12.11
CA LEU A 139 68.96 -11.80 11.34
C LEU A 139 70.05 -11.12 12.17
N SER A 140 69.76 -10.02 12.87
CA SER A 140 70.78 -9.33 13.67
C SER A 140 71.31 -10.18 14.82
N ILE A 141 70.44 -10.86 15.56
CA ILE A 141 70.84 -11.71 16.68
C ILE A 141 71.59 -12.94 16.18
N TYR A 142 71.02 -13.65 15.20
CA TYR A 142 71.64 -14.88 14.69
C TYR A 142 72.98 -14.59 14.02
N LEU A 143 73.05 -13.55 13.18
CA LEU A 143 74.28 -13.17 12.49
C LEU A 143 75.35 -12.69 13.48
N SER A 144 74.99 -11.88 14.48
CA SER A 144 75.96 -11.41 15.48
C SER A 144 76.49 -12.52 16.37
N ILE A 145 75.63 -13.45 16.82
CA ILE A 145 76.05 -14.61 17.61
C ILE A 145 76.92 -15.54 16.75
N TYR A 146 76.48 -15.87 15.54
CA TYR A 146 77.22 -16.78 14.68
C TYR A 146 78.58 -16.20 14.27
N LEU A 147 78.62 -14.92 13.89
CA LEU A 147 79.86 -14.24 13.49
C LEU A 147 80.83 -14.10 14.68
N SER A 148 80.32 -13.79 15.88
CA SER A 148 81.17 -13.70 17.08
C SER A 148 81.73 -15.05 17.52
N ILE A 149 80.93 -16.12 17.44
CA ILE A 149 81.41 -17.49 17.69
C ILE A 149 82.44 -17.88 16.62
N TYR A 150 82.19 -17.60 15.35
CA TYR A 150 83.12 -17.94 14.27
C TYR A 150 84.47 -17.20 14.40
N LEU A 151 84.43 -15.87 14.61
CA LEU A 151 85.63 -15.05 14.81
C LEU A 151 86.42 -15.44 16.06
N SER A 152 85.75 -15.85 17.13
CA SER A 152 86.43 -16.29 18.36
C SER A 152 87.11 -17.66 18.23
N ILE A 153 86.56 -18.55 17.39
CA ILE A 153 87.14 -19.89 17.16
C ILE A 153 88.23 -19.86 16.07
N TYR A 154 88.10 -18.99 15.06
CA TYR A 154 89.01 -18.93 13.91
C TYR A 154 89.65 -17.53 13.70
N PRO A 155 90.47 -17.04 14.64
CA PRO A 155 91.04 -15.69 14.57
C PRO A 155 92.06 -15.48 13.42
N SER A 156 92.51 -16.55 12.77
CA SER A 156 93.65 -16.55 11.83
C SER A 156 93.31 -17.04 10.42
N ASN A 157 92.03 -17.19 10.05
CA ASN A 157 91.65 -17.58 8.69
C ASN A 157 91.36 -16.34 7.81
N PRO A 158 92.10 -16.09 6.72
CA PRO A 158 91.94 -14.91 5.88
C PRO A 158 90.83 -15.06 4.83
N SER A 159 90.04 -16.14 4.88
CA SER A 159 88.91 -16.37 3.98
C SER A 159 87.75 -15.45 4.36
N ASN A 160 87.87 -14.22 3.85
CA ASN A 160 87.00 -13.05 3.91
C ASN A 160 85.60 -13.33 4.53
N PRO A 161 85.35 -12.93 5.79
CA PRO A 161 84.02 -13.06 6.40
C PRO A 161 82.94 -12.37 5.58
N SER A 162 83.30 -11.35 4.79
CA SER A 162 82.40 -10.63 3.88
C SER A 162 81.79 -11.49 2.77
N ILE A 163 82.53 -12.43 2.18
CA ILE A 163 82.04 -13.24 1.05
C ILE A 163 81.00 -14.24 1.55
N PHE A 164 81.26 -14.89 2.68
CA PHE A 164 80.34 -15.86 3.27
C PHE A 164 79.07 -15.18 3.83
N LEU A 165 79.24 -13.99 4.44
CA LEU A 165 78.10 -13.16 4.87
C LEU A 165 77.25 -12.76 3.66
N SER A 166 77.89 -12.36 2.55
CA SER A 166 77.19 -11.92 1.34
C SER A 166 76.42 -13.04 0.66
N SER A 167 76.99 -14.26 0.58
CA SER A 167 76.30 -15.41 0.00
C SER A 167 75.12 -15.82 0.87
N TYR A 168 75.28 -15.87 2.20
CA TYR A 168 74.20 -16.24 3.11
C TYR A 168 73.06 -15.21 3.11
N LEU A 169 73.39 -13.91 3.18
CA LEU A 169 72.39 -12.85 3.07
C LEU A 169 71.67 -12.90 1.71
N SER A 170 72.38 -13.18 0.61
CA SER A 170 71.77 -13.23 -0.71
C SER A 170 70.75 -14.37 -0.86
N ILE A 171 71.06 -15.55 -0.32
CA ILE A 171 70.16 -16.71 -0.35
C ILE A 171 68.94 -16.42 0.55
N TYR A 172 69.16 -15.91 1.77
CA TYR A 172 68.07 -15.63 2.70
C TYR A 172 67.16 -14.49 2.21
N LEU A 173 67.72 -13.43 1.61
CA LEU A 173 66.92 -12.39 0.95
C LEU A 173 66.14 -12.96 -0.23
N SER A 174 66.72 -13.87 -1.03
CA SER A 174 66.03 -14.44 -2.19
C SER A 174 64.81 -15.29 -1.78
N GLU A 175 64.93 -16.10 -0.72
CA GLU A 175 63.83 -16.91 -0.20
C GLU A 175 62.73 -16.06 0.45
N THR A 176 63.13 -15.04 1.23
CA THR A 176 62.17 -14.14 1.90
C THR A 176 61.45 -13.23 0.90
N ILE A 177 62.13 -12.73 -0.13
CA ILE A 177 61.51 -11.98 -1.23
C ILE A 177 60.60 -12.90 -2.06
N GLY A 178 61.00 -14.15 -2.31
CA GLY A 178 60.17 -15.15 -2.99
C GLY A 178 58.85 -15.43 -2.26
N LEU A 179 58.90 -15.61 -0.93
CA LEU A 179 57.71 -15.73 -0.09
C LEU A 179 56.84 -14.47 -0.11
N CYS A 180 57.46 -13.29 -0.08
CA CYS A 180 56.74 -12.01 -0.14
C CYS A 180 56.00 -11.82 -1.48
N ILE A 181 56.61 -12.23 -2.60
CA ILE A 181 56.01 -12.17 -3.94
C ILE A 181 54.89 -13.21 -4.10
N MET A 182 55.07 -14.43 -3.59
CA MET A 182 54.02 -15.47 -3.59
C MET A 182 52.77 -15.01 -2.85
N VAL A 183 52.91 -14.41 -1.67
CA VAL A 183 51.77 -13.91 -0.89
C VAL A 183 51.06 -12.76 -1.63
N ARG A 184 51.83 -11.88 -2.29
CA ARG A 184 51.27 -10.76 -3.08
C ARG A 184 50.54 -11.20 -4.35
N GLY A 185 50.96 -12.30 -4.97
CA GLY A 185 50.33 -12.88 -6.17
C GLY A 185 49.12 -13.79 -5.88
N SER A 186 48.83 -14.07 -4.60
CA SER A 186 47.73 -14.94 -4.16
C SER A 186 46.51 -14.15 -3.63
N CYS A 187 46.56 -12.81 -3.66
CA CYS A 187 45.49 -11.92 -3.23
C CYS A 187 44.75 -11.31 -4.43
#